data_AF-A0A7V4EKW4-F1
#
_entry.id   AF-A0A7V4EKW4-F1
#
_cell.length_a   1.000
_cell.length_b   1.000
_cell.length_c   1.000
_cell.angle_alpha   90.00
_cell.angle_beta   90.00
_cell.angle_gamma   90.00
#
_symmetry.space_group_name_H-M   'P 1'
#
loop_
_entity.id
_entity.type
_entity.pdbx_description
1 polymer ?
#
loop_
_entity_poly.entity_id
_entity_poly.type
_entity_poly.pdbx_seq_one_letter_code
_entity_poly.pdbx_strand_id
1 'polypeptide(L)'
;MVDVTQFESEFASALPQTCELLRRGHLVVDPRVKRIILHGSRGLRGGCRPDSDVDLTLVVDDSGVEEGYEHEALMKAVLEETLQNWKGDVKLDVEAVFDLHGCRMPCLANPKVNTRKCPYKGIDCIGVYRMHGDRAGYVVRAGHQVDKMRPCILIWERKKSSVPA
;
A
#
# COMPACT_ATOMS: atom_id res chain seq x y z
N MET A 1 14.96 6.82 -0.22
CA MET A 1 13.71 7.36 -0.79
C MET A 1 13.59 6.97 -2.25
N VAL A 2 12.36 6.76 -2.73
CA VAL A 2 12.01 6.52 -4.13
C VAL A 2 10.90 7.50 -4.50
N ASP A 3 11.15 8.33 -5.51
CA ASP A 3 10.14 9.23 -6.08
C ASP A 3 9.27 8.46 -7.07
N VAL A 4 7.96 8.38 -6.78
CA VAL A 4 7.00 7.60 -7.57
C VAL A 4 6.46 8.47 -8.72
N THR A 5 7.24 8.53 -9.79
CA THR A 5 6.93 9.37 -10.97
C THR A 5 6.18 8.61 -12.08
N GLN A 6 6.27 7.29 -12.10
CA GLN A 6 5.63 6.42 -13.09
C GLN A 6 4.66 5.49 -12.40
N PHE A 7 3.39 5.50 -12.82
CA PHE A 7 2.37 4.61 -12.29
C PHE A 7 2.01 3.51 -13.31
N GLU A 8 1.42 2.42 -12.82
CA GLU A 8 0.90 1.33 -13.65
C GLU A 8 -0.07 1.86 -14.70
N SER A 9 0.07 1.41 -15.95
CA SER A 9 -0.71 1.92 -17.08
C SER A 9 -2.19 1.66 -16.92
N GLU A 10 -2.57 0.49 -16.41
CA GLU A 10 -3.98 0.15 -16.15
C GLU A 10 -4.60 1.11 -15.13
N PHE A 11 -3.88 1.44 -14.05
CA PHE A 11 -4.34 2.42 -13.07
C PHE A 11 -4.44 3.83 -13.68
N ALA A 12 -3.41 4.28 -14.38
CA ALA A 12 -3.39 5.62 -14.99
C ALA A 12 -4.53 5.81 -16.01
N SER A 13 -4.87 4.76 -16.77
CA SER A 13 -5.99 4.77 -17.70
C SER A 13 -7.36 4.69 -17.01
N ALA A 14 -7.48 3.89 -15.94
CA ALA A 14 -8.76 3.70 -15.26
C ALA A 14 -9.13 4.86 -14.32
N LEU A 15 -8.14 5.50 -13.70
CA LEU A 15 -8.33 6.55 -12.68
C LEU A 15 -7.39 7.75 -12.94
N PRO A 16 -7.52 8.44 -14.09
CA PRO A 16 -6.58 9.48 -14.51
C PRO A 16 -6.51 10.66 -13.52
N GLN A 17 -7.63 11.02 -12.89
CA GLN A 17 -7.68 12.11 -11.91
C GLN A 17 -6.92 11.76 -10.62
N THR A 18 -7.09 10.53 -10.11
CA THR A 18 -6.34 10.07 -8.94
C THR A 18 -4.85 9.94 -9.25
N CYS A 19 -4.50 9.46 -10.45
CA CYS A 19 -3.12 9.40 -10.92
C CYS A 19 -2.46 10.79 -10.97
N GLU A 20 -3.14 11.78 -11.52
CA GLU A 20 -2.63 13.16 -11.58
C GLU A 20 -2.49 13.78 -10.20
N LEU A 21 -3.44 13.52 -9.30
CA LEU A 21 -3.35 13.95 -7.91
C LEU A 21 -2.11 13.38 -7.21
N LEU A 22 -1.82 12.09 -7.41
CA LEU A 22 -0.64 11.44 -6.84
C LEU A 22 0.68 12.01 -7.41
N ARG A 23 0.71 12.33 -8.72
CA ARG A 23 1.87 13.02 -9.32
C ARG A 23 2.09 14.39 -8.71
N ARG A 24 1.03 15.21 -8.63
CA ARG A 24 1.09 16.55 -8.06
C ARG A 24 1.46 16.55 -6.59
N GLY A 25 0.99 15.54 -5.85
CA GLY A 25 1.31 15.37 -4.44
C GLY A 25 2.72 14.87 -4.16
N HIS A 26 3.53 14.59 -5.18
CA HIS A 26 4.93 14.17 -5.04
C HIS A 26 5.08 12.98 -4.10
N LEU A 27 4.45 11.86 -4.46
CA LEU A 27 4.50 10.64 -3.66
C LEU A 27 5.94 10.09 -3.60
N VAL A 28 6.53 10.14 -2.41
CA VAL A 28 7.84 9.54 -2.10
C VAL A 28 7.62 8.39 -1.13
N VAL A 29 8.35 7.28 -1.33
CA VAL A 29 8.28 6.12 -0.43
C VAL A 29 9.66 5.62 -0.03
N ASP A 30 9.72 4.83 1.05
CA ASP A 30 10.93 4.12 1.46
C ASP A 30 11.36 3.09 0.39
N PRO A 31 12.66 2.87 0.12
CA PRO A 31 13.13 1.89 -0.85
C PRO A 31 12.65 0.46 -0.59
N ARG A 32 12.29 0.09 0.64
CA ARG A 32 11.73 -1.22 0.99
C ARG A 32 10.29 -1.39 0.54
N VAL A 33 9.57 -0.33 0.16
CA VAL A 33 8.23 -0.48 -0.43
C VAL A 33 8.37 -1.20 -1.78
N LYS A 34 7.75 -2.38 -1.88
CA LYS A 34 7.72 -3.19 -3.11
C LYS A 34 6.56 -2.79 -4.01
N ARG A 35 5.40 -2.50 -3.43
CA ARG A 35 4.17 -2.18 -4.17
C ARG A 35 3.37 -1.15 -3.41
N ILE A 36 2.64 -0.33 -4.15
CA ILE A 36 1.66 0.61 -3.62
C ILE A 36 0.30 0.21 -4.18
N ILE A 37 -0.66 0.02 -3.28
CA ILE A 37 -2.02 -0.39 -3.61
C ILE A 37 -2.97 0.73 -3.21
N LEU A 38 -3.79 1.20 -4.15
CA LEU A 38 -4.88 2.13 -3.89
C LEU A 38 -6.11 1.36 -3.40
N HIS A 39 -6.75 1.87 -2.35
CA HIS A 39 -8.04 1.42 -1.86
C HIS A 39 -9.00 2.60 -1.63
N GLY A 40 -10.17 2.33 -1.06
CA GLY A 40 -11.11 3.37 -0.63
C GLY A 40 -11.94 4.03 -1.74
N SER A 41 -12.42 5.24 -1.45
CA SER A 41 -13.45 5.93 -2.24
C SER A 41 -12.95 6.43 -3.61
N ARG A 42 -11.65 6.71 -3.74
CA ARG A 42 -10.99 7.15 -4.97
C ARG A 42 -10.60 6.01 -5.92
N GLY A 43 -10.95 4.77 -5.58
CA GLY A 43 -10.80 3.60 -6.43
C GLY A 43 -11.90 3.45 -7.50
N LEU A 44 -11.96 2.27 -8.12
CA LEU A 44 -12.87 1.94 -9.24
C LEU A 44 -14.38 2.06 -8.93
N ARG A 45 -14.77 2.23 -7.67
CA ARG A 45 -16.19 2.42 -7.30
C ARG A 45 -16.73 3.78 -7.75
N GLY A 46 -15.86 4.77 -7.99
CA GLY A 46 -16.24 6.11 -8.41
C GLY A 46 -17.00 6.91 -7.34
N GLY A 47 -17.41 8.13 -7.68
CA GLY A 47 -18.23 8.98 -6.80
C GLY A 47 -17.48 9.64 -5.64
N CYS A 48 -16.14 9.66 -5.66
CA CYS A 48 -15.37 10.41 -4.67
C CYS A 48 -15.60 11.92 -4.82
N ARG A 49 -15.69 12.62 -3.69
CA ARG A 49 -15.70 14.08 -3.68
C ARG A 49 -14.31 14.63 -4.02
N PRO A 50 -14.19 15.85 -4.56
CA PRO A 50 -12.90 16.46 -4.89
C PRO A 50 -11.92 16.51 -3.71
N ASP A 51 -12.43 16.66 -2.49
CA ASP A 51 -11.71 16.75 -1.22
C ASP A 51 -11.56 15.40 -0.49
N SER A 52 -11.97 14.29 -1.10
CA SER A 52 -11.85 12.97 -0.44
C SER A 52 -10.38 12.63 -0.17
N ASP A 53 -10.13 11.97 0.94
CA ASP A 53 -8.79 11.47 1.27
C ASP A 53 -8.32 10.43 0.23
N VAL A 54 -7.01 10.22 0.16
CA VAL A 54 -6.41 9.13 -0.63
C VAL A 54 -5.93 8.07 0.33
N ASP A 55 -6.43 6.84 0.18
CA ASP A 55 -6.02 5.72 1.01
C ASP A 55 -5.06 4.78 0.26
N LEU A 56 -3.83 4.61 0.76
CA LEU A 56 -2.81 3.74 0.19
C LEU A 56 -2.32 2.67 1.17
N THR A 57 -2.22 1.44 0.67
CA THR A 57 -1.50 0.35 1.32
C THR A 57 -0.09 0.25 0.72
N LEU A 58 0.94 0.44 1.55
CA LEU A 58 2.35 0.28 1.19
C LEU A 58 2.80 -1.14 1.55
N VAL A 59 3.08 -1.96 0.54
CA VAL A 59 3.59 -3.32 0.75
C VAL A 59 5.10 -3.29 0.96
N VAL A 60 5.57 -3.65 2.16
CA VAL A 60 6.97 -3.49 2.58
C VAL A 60 7.78 -4.79 2.45
N ASP A 61 9.06 -4.64 2.07
CA ASP A 61 10.11 -5.66 2.19
C ASP A 61 10.68 -5.69 3.61
N ASP A 62 10.21 -6.62 4.42
CA ASP A 62 10.69 -6.86 5.78
C ASP A 62 11.74 -7.98 5.85
N SER A 63 12.25 -8.44 4.70
CA SER A 63 13.31 -9.46 4.66
C SER A 63 14.49 -9.06 5.54
N GLY A 64 14.89 -9.97 6.45
CA GLY A 64 16.01 -9.77 7.36
C GLY A 64 15.71 -8.91 8.59
N VAL A 65 14.43 -8.66 8.90
CA VAL A 65 14.00 -7.96 10.12
C VAL A 65 13.08 -8.89 10.93
N GLU A 66 13.43 -9.13 12.19
CA GLU A 66 12.64 -10.00 13.06
C GLU A 66 11.40 -9.27 13.61
N GLU A 67 10.29 -10.00 13.81
CA GLU A 67 9.08 -9.45 14.42
C GLU A 67 9.37 -8.87 15.81
N GLY A 68 8.77 -7.73 16.12
CA GLY A 68 8.93 -7.04 17.40
C GLY A 68 9.21 -5.55 17.20
N TYR A 69 9.96 -4.98 18.14
CA TYR A 69 10.23 -3.54 18.16
C TYR A 69 10.90 -3.03 16.88
N GLU A 70 11.88 -3.76 16.35
CA GLU A 70 12.61 -3.34 15.14
C GLU A 70 11.72 -3.36 13.89
N HIS A 71 10.86 -4.36 13.77
CA HIS A 71 9.90 -4.46 12.68
C HIS A 71 8.84 -3.35 12.75
N GLU A 72 8.28 -3.10 13.94
CA GLU A 72 7.35 -1.99 14.15
C GLU A 72 8.02 -0.64 13.84
N ALA A 73 9.25 -0.42 14.29
CA ALA A 73 10.01 0.79 14.01
C ALA A 73 10.26 0.96 12.50
N LEU A 74 10.57 -0.13 11.78
CA LEU A 74 10.68 -0.11 10.33
C LEU A 74 9.36 0.30 9.68
N MET A 75 8.25 -0.36 10.02
CA MET A 75 6.94 -0.04 9.42
C MET A 75 6.54 1.41 9.69
N LYS A 76 6.81 1.91 10.90
CA LYS A 76 6.60 3.30 11.27
C LYS A 76 7.42 4.24 10.40
N ALA A 77 8.73 4.02 10.28
CA ALA A 77 9.62 4.85 9.49
C ALA A 77 9.18 4.93 8.02
N VAL A 78 8.73 3.81 7.44
CA VAL A 78 8.19 3.78 6.06
C VAL A 78 7.00 4.73 5.89
N LEU A 79 6.07 4.77 6.86
CA LEU A 79 4.91 5.65 6.79
C LEU A 79 5.28 7.11 7.05
N GLU A 80 6.13 7.37 8.04
CA GLU A 80 6.61 8.73 8.36
C GLU A 80 7.31 9.35 7.16
N GLU A 81 8.22 8.61 6.51
CA GLU A 81 8.91 9.04 5.29
C GLU A 81 7.91 9.42 4.19
N THR A 82 6.89 8.58 3.97
CA THR A 82 5.87 8.82 2.93
C THR A 82 5.05 10.07 3.24
N LEU A 83 4.60 10.22 4.48
CA LEU A 83 3.74 11.33 4.90
C LEU A 83 4.48 12.66 4.99
N GLN A 84 5.73 12.67 5.44
CA GLN A 84 6.54 13.89 5.53
C GLN A 84 6.86 14.52 4.17
N ASN A 85 6.89 13.69 3.11
CA ASN A 85 7.17 14.13 1.76
C ASN A 85 5.91 14.41 0.93
N TRP A 86 4.72 14.06 1.42
CA TRP A 86 3.46 14.30 0.72
C TRP A 86 3.14 15.80 0.63
N LYS A 87 2.86 16.26 -0.59
CA LYS A 87 2.57 17.67 -0.93
C LYS A 87 1.22 17.84 -1.63
N GLY A 88 0.33 16.85 -1.55
CA GLY A 88 -0.96 16.89 -2.23
C GLY A 88 -1.98 17.77 -1.52
N ASP A 89 -2.96 18.24 -2.29
CA ASP A 89 -4.02 19.14 -1.80
C ASP A 89 -5.08 18.43 -0.95
N VAL A 90 -4.99 17.11 -0.80
CA VAL A 90 -5.88 16.28 0.03
C VAL A 90 -5.05 15.44 0.99
N LYS A 91 -5.68 15.01 2.07
CA LYS A 91 -5.04 14.14 3.06
C LYS A 91 -4.68 12.79 2.42
N LEU A 92 -3.49 12.31 2.77
CA LEU A 92 -3.02 10.97 2.43
C LEU A 92 -3.12 10.10 3.68
N ASP A 93 -3.94 9.07 3.62
CA ASP A 93 -4.00 8.00 4.62
C ASP A 93 -3.19 6.81 4.11
N VAL A 94 -2.19 6.40 4.90
CA VAL A 94 -1.30 5.28 4.56
C VAL A 94 -1.28 4.22 5.63
N GLU A 95 -1.22 2.97 5.19
CA GLU A 95 -0.90 1.82 6.03
C GLU A 95 0.26 1.03 5.44
N ALA A 96 1.15 0.52 6.29
CA ALA A 96 2.25 -0.35 5.88
C ALA A 96 1.83 -1.79 6.14
N VAL A 97 2.00 -2.65 5.15
CA VAL A 97 1.65 -4.07 5.26
C VAL A 97 2.81 -4.95 4.87
N PHE A 98 2.88 -6.10 5.51
CA PHE A 98 3.92 -7.09 5.31
C PHE A 98 3.33 -8.51 5.30
N ASP A 99 4.07 -9.43 4.71
CA ASP A 99 3.60 -10.77 4.39
C ASP A 99 3.91 -11.75 5.52
N LEU A 100 2.88 -12.18 6.24
CA LEU A 100 3.06 -13.10 7.38
C LEU A 100 3.44 -14.52 6.96
N HIS A 101 3.22 -14.89 5.70
CA HIS A 101 3.38 -16.28 5.24
C HIS A 101 4.29 -16.43 4.02
N GLY A 102 4.93 -15.35 3.56
CA GLY A 102 5.77 -15.36 2.36
C GLY A 102 5.03 -15.68 1.06
N CYS A 103 3.70 -15.53 1.02
CA CYS A 103 2.86 -15.83 -0.16
C CYS A 103 2.96 -14.79 -1.28
N ARG A 104 3.69 -13.70 -1.04
CA ARG A 104 3.84 -12.46 -1.82
C ARG A 104 2.55 -11.70 -2.05
N MET A 105 1.48 -12.01 -1.31
CA MET A 105 0.20 -11.31 -1.32
C MET A 105 -0.30 -10.93 -2.74
N PRO A 106 -0.42 -11.88 -3.68
CA PRO A 106 -0.91 -11.58 -5.03
C PRO A 106 -2.35 -11.06 -5.01
N CYS A 107 -3.11 -11.37 -3.96
CA CYS A 107 -4.48 -10.90 -3.75
C CYS A 107 -4.62 -9.38 -3.56
N LEU A 108 -3.56 -8.69 -3.14
CA LEU A 108 -3.56 -7.22 -3.02
C LEU A 108 -3.28 -6.50 -4.34
N ALA A 109 -2.61 -7.16 -5.28
CA ALA A 109 -2.21 -6.57 -6.56
C ALA A 109 -3.17 -6.88 -7.72
N ASN A 110 -4.11 -7.81 -7.53
CA ASN A 110 -5.01 -8.24 -8.59
C ASN A 110 -6.48 -8.19 -8.11
N PRO A 111 -7.28 -7.22 -8.59
CA PRO A 111 -8.66 -7.02 -8.15
C PRO A 111 -9.59 -8.20 -8.50
N LYS A 112 -9.17 -9.09 -9.41
CA LYS A 112 -9.92 -10.27 -9.86
C LYS A 112 -9.55 -11.55 -9.12
N VAL A 113 -8.55 -11.54 -8.24
CA VAL A 113 -8.15 -12.75 -7.49
C VAL A 113 -9.33 -13.28 -6.68
N ASN A 114 -9.56 -14.59 -6.73
CA ASN A 114 -10.49 -15.26 -5.83
C ASN A 114 -9.73 -15.67 -4.57
N THR A 115 -9.83 -14.87 -3.52
CA THR A 115 -9.25 -15.12 -2.19
C THR A 115 -9.70 -16.43 -1.57
N ARG A 116 -10.88 -16.97 -1.94
CA ARG A 116 -11.32 -18.30 -1.46
C ARG A 116 -10.46 -19.44 -1.99
N LYS A 117 -9.71 -19.21 -3.08
CA LYS A 117 -8.71 -20.15 -3.61
C LYS A 117 -7.31 -19.94 -3.01
N CYS A 118 -7.11 -18.92 -2.18
CA CYS A 118 -5.87 -18.73 -1.43
C CYS A 118 -5.77 -19.83 -0.34
N PRO A 119 -4.58 -20.42 -0.09
CA PRO A 119 -4.38 -21.38 1.01
C PRO A 119 -4.83 -20.85 2.37
N TYR A 120 -4.71 -19.54 2.58
CA TYR A 120 -5.08 -18.83 3.80
C TYR A 120 -6.47 -18.18 3.71
N LYS A 121 -7.22 -18.43 2.62
CA LYS A 121 -8.56 -17.89 2.35
C LYS A 121 -8.67 -16.34 2.44
N GLY A 122 -7.54 -15.63 2.35
CA GLY A 122 -7.48 -14.18 2.49
C GLY A 122 -7.67 -13.68 3.94
N ILE A 123 -7.51 -14.54 4.93
CA ILE A 123 -7.63 -14.23 6.36
C ILE A 123 -6.24 -14.22 7.00
N ASP A 124 -5.89 -13.16 7.74
CA ASP A 124 -4.64 -13.03 8.50
C ASP A 124 -3.38 -13.38 7.68
N CYS A 125 -3.42 -13.00 6.41
CA CYS A 125 -2.30 -13.16 5.49
C CYS A 125 -1.27 -12.03 5.62
N ILE A 126 -1.67 -10.94 6.28
CA ILE A 126 -0.94 -9.68 6.34
C ILE A 126 -0.82 -9.20 7.78
N GLY A 127 0.34 -8.64 8.11
CA GLY A 127 0.49 -7.76 9.25
C GLY A 127 0.34 -6.31 8.79
N VAL A 128 -0.13 -5.44 9.68
CA VAL A 128 -0.46 -4.06 9.37
C VAL A 128 0.12 -3.13 10.43
N TYR A 129 0.76 -2.06 9.98
CA TYR A 129 1.03 -0.88 10.78
C TYR A 129 0.25 0.29 10.20
N ARG A 130 -0.43 1.06 11.05
CA ARG A 130 -1.19 2.24 10.62
C ARG A 130 -0.99 3.40 11.59
N MET A 131 -1.03 4.61 11.06
CA MET A 131 -1.06 5.86 11.83
C MET A 131 -2.35 6.60 11.49
N HIS A 132 -3.09 7.04 12.50
CA HIS A 132 -4.30 7.82 12.33
C HIS A 132 -4.39 8.88 13.44
N GLY A 133 -3.98 10.10 13.10
CA GLY A 133 -3.85 11.19 14.07
C GLY A 133 -2.76 10.89 15.10
N ASP A 134 -3.12 10.95 16.38
CA ASP A 134 -2.25 10.65 17.52
C ASP A 134 -2.15 9.14 17.85
N ARG A 135 -2.90 8.30 17.13
CA ARG A 135 -2.93 6.85 17.34
C ARG A 135 -2.10 6.14 16.28
N ALA A 136 -1.20 5.28 16.73
CA ALA A 136 -0.51 4.32 15.88
C ALA A 136 -0.74 2.90 16.41
N GLY A 137 -0.64 1.91 15.54
CA GLY A 137 -0.77 0.52 15.96
C GLY A 137 -0.11 -0.45 15.00
N TYR A 138 0.68 -1.35 15.57
CA TYR A 138 1.21 -2.54 14.94
C TYR A 138 0.31 -3.73 15.26
N VAL A 139 -0.24 -4.36 14.22
CA VAL A 139 -1.26 -5.40 14.36
C VAL A 139 -0.92 -6.59 13.49
N VAL A 140 -0.72 -7.73 14.15
CA VAL A 140 -0.60 -9.03 13.51
C VAL A 140 -1.82 -9.88 13.86
N ARG A 141 -2.35 -10.62 12.89
CA ARG A 141 -3.40 -11.65 13.11
C ARG A 141 -4.68 -11.15 13.81
N ALA A 142 -5.19 -9.99 13.42
CA ALA A 142 -6.43 -9.42 13.98
C ALA A 142 -7.71 -9.79 13.22
N GLY A 143 -7.70 -10.88 12.44
CA GLY A 143 -8.80 -11.26 11.58
C GLY A 143 -8.90 -10.41 10.31
N HIS A 144 -7.77 -9.93 9.78
CA HIS A 144 -7.75 -9.13 8.55
C HIS A 144 -8.31 -9.96 7.39
N GLN A 145 -9.33 -9.44 6.71
CA GLN A 145 -9.95 -10.09 5.56
C GLN A 145 -9.68 -9.27 4.30
N VAL A 146 -8.80 -9.75 3.44
CA VAL A 146 -8.39 -9.04 2.20
C VAL A 146 -9.59 -8.69 1.31
N ASP A 147 -10.65 -9.51 1.32
CA ASP A 147 -11.88 -9.23 0.56
C ASP A 147 -12.59 -7.95 1.01
N LYS A 148 -12.46 -7.56 2.28
CA LYS A 148 -13.07 -6.34 2.82
C LYS A 148 -12.27 -5.08 2.47
N MET A 149 -11.01 -5.23 2.03
CA MET A 149 -10.16 -4.11 1.57
C MET A 149 -10.47 -3.69 0.12
N ARG A 150 -11.33 -4.43 -0.59
CA ARG A 150 -11.55 -4.25 -2.03
C ARG A 150 -12.39 -3.01 -2.37
N PRO A 151 -12.13 -2.35 -3.53
CA PRO A 151 -11.16 -2.75 -4.56
C PRO A 151 -9.70 -2.46 -4.17
N CYS A 152 -8.79 -3.39 -4.51
CA CYS A 152 -7.34 -3.20 -4.38
C CYS A 152 -6.77 -3.01 -5.78
N ILE A 153 -6.16 -1.86 -6.03
CA ILE A 153 -5.63 -1.49 -7.35
C ILE A 153 -4.13 -1.28 -7.22
N LEU A 154 -3.34 -2.07 -7.93
CA LEU A 154 -1.91 -1.84 -8.02
C LEU A 154 -1.66 -0.52 -8.77
N ILE A 155 -1.00 0.43 -8.12
CA ILE A 155 -0.67 1.73 -8.75
C ILE A 155 0.82 1.86 -9.06
N TRP A 156 1.67 1.16 -8.32
CA TRP A 156 3.11 1.14 -8.54
C TRP A 156 3.72 -0.15 -8.01
N GLU A 157 4.70 -0.69 -8.73
CA GLU A 157 5.57 -1.76 -8.27
C GLU A 157 7.04 -1.39 -8.50
N ARG A 158 7.87 -1.63 -7.48
CA ARG A 158 9.32 -1.48 -7.56
C ARG A 158 9.82 -2.44 -8.63
N LYS A 159 10.26 -1.90 -9.76
CA LYS A 159 10.97 -2.69 -10.78
C LYS A 159 12.18 -3.30 -10.12
N LYS A 160 12.37 -4.62 -10.25
CA LYS A 160 13.61 -5.26 -9.85
C LYS A 160 14.73 -4.56 -10.62
N SER A 161 15.66 -3.95 -9.90
CA SER A 161 16.89 -3.45 -10.50
C SER A 161 17.50 -4.62 -11.28
N SER A 162 17.54 -4.52 -12.60
CA SER A 162 18.28 -5.45 -13.45
C SER A 162 19.76 -5.25 -13.15
N VAL A 163 20.25 -5.85 -12.08
CA VAL A 163 21.68 -6.13 -11.95
C VAL A 163 21.91 -7.32 -12.87
N PRO A 164 22.69 -7.20 -13.95
CA PRO A 164 23.10 -8.36 -14.72
C PRO A 164 23.83 -9.31 -13.77
N ALA A 165 23.52 -10.60 -13.89
CA ALA A 165 24.19 -11.66 -13.17
C ALA A 165 25.71 -11.64 -13.40
#